data_AF-A0A521RT83-F1
#
_entry.id   AF-A0A521RT83-F1
#
_cell.length_a   1.000
_cell.length_b   1.000
_cell.length_c   1.000
_cell.angle_alpha   90.00
_cell.angle_beta   90.00
_cell.angle_gamma   90.00
#
_symmetry.space_group_name_H-M   'P 1'
#
loop_
_entity.id
_entity.type
_entity.pdbx_description
1 polymer ?
#
loop_
_entity_poly.entity_id
_entity_poly.type
_entity_poly.pdbx_seq_one_letter_code
_entity_poly.pdbx_strand_id
1 'polypeptide(L)'
;MGHVGRRWGWVTGLVVFGLVFVLFLEGWGSGGFWEDPLQHTPLTLVEEGIRIRGPLPPFDHTEQGKYVSRFENGVTAVYTIDTALQNAMENYFKKYQVPYGVFVAMDPNTGKVLASVEYSAVNPKAERLAFRATYPAASIFKLVTASAALEEKKVRPETEITFHGGLYRLGPKNWVDNPKRDKQKISVAEALAKSCNVAFAKVALRWLNAPTLLSYAERFQFNRPIPFELPVQVSRMEIDQSERGLAMT
;
A
#
# COMPACT_ATOMS: atom_id res chain seq x y z
N MET A 1 48.81 -31.88 -16.66
CA MET A 1 48.83 -30.64 -17.47
C MET A 1 47.39 -30.40 -17.91
N GLY A 2 46.63 -29.49 -17.28
CA GLY A 2 46.42 -28.08 -17.71
C GLY A 2 45.49 -28.05 -18.94
N HIS A 3 44.35 -27.35 -19.05
CA HIS A 3 43.76 -26.14 -18.46
C HIS A 3 42.22 -26.19 -18.68
N VAL A 4 41.39 -25.79 -17.69
CA VAL A 4 40.52 -24.59 -17.65
C VAL A 4 39.49 -24.38 -18.79
N GLY A 5 38.20 -24.33 -18.42
CA GLY A 5 37.10 -23.91 -19.29
C GLY A 5 35.81 -23.52 -18.55
N ARG A 6 35.83 -22.35 -17.88
CA ARG A 6 34.74 -21.39 -17.53
C ARG A 6 33.36 -21.86 -16.98
N ARG A 7 33.09 -21.37 -15.76
CA ARG A 7 31.80 -21.02 -15.13
C ARG A 7 30.77 -20.41 -16.10
N TRP A 8 29.49 -20.74 -15.88
CA TRP A 8 28.38 -19.78 -15.66
C TRP A 8 27.33 -20.44 -14.75
N GLY A 9 27.01 -19.78 -13.63
CA GLY A 9 25.98 -20.21 -12.68
C GLY A 9 24.59 -19.73 -13.11
N TRP A 10 23.57 -20.51 -12.77
CA TRP A 10 22.17 -20.13 -12.93
C TRP A 10 21.56 -19.90 -11.55
N VAL A 11 21.12 -18.66 -11.31
CA VAL A 11 20.17 -18.30 -10.25
C VAL A 11 18.79 -18.50 -10.86
N THR A 12 17.98 -19.42 -10.34
CA THR A 12 16.59 -19.63 -10.79
C THR A 12 15.63 -19.49 -9.61
N GLY A 13 14.94 -18.35 -9.56
CA GLY A 13 13.86 -18.09 -8.61
C GLY A 13 13.74 -16.60 -8.27
N LEU A 14 13.05 -15.82 -9.10
CA LEU A 14 12.77 -14.42 -8.85
C LEU A 14 11.25 -14.24 -8.70
N VAL A 15 10.76 -14.13 -7.47
CA VAL A 15 9.42 -13.56 -7.21
C VAL A 15 9.58 -12.50 -6.13
N VAL A 16 9.20 -11.26 -6.48
CA VAL A 16 9.32 -10.08 -5.64
C VAL A 16 7.93 -9.47 -5.52
N PHE A 17 7.39 -9.34 -4.31
CA PHE A 17 6.20 -8.51 -4.06
C PHE A 17 6.19 -7.93 -2.65
N GLY A 18 7.02 -6.92 -2.39
CA GLY A 18 6.97 -6.18 -1.13
C GLY A 18 8.27 -6.18 -0.35
N LEU A 19 8.34 -6.98 0.71
CA LEU A 19 9.35 -6.88 1.78
C LEU A 19 10.58 -7.78 1.62
N VAL A 20 10.49 -8.90 0.89
CA VAL A 20 11.53 -9.95 0.94
C VAL A 20 12.01 -10.35 -0.44
N PHE A 21 13.31 -10.57 -0.55
CA PHE A 21 14.00 -11.27 -1.62
C PHE A 21 14.70 -12.50 -1.03
N VAL A 22 14.55 -13.68 -1.63
CA VAL A 22 15.20 -14.91 -1.11
C VAL A 22 16.37 -15.30 -2.00
N LEU A 23 17.53 -15.52 -1.39
CA LEU A 23 18.72 -16.07 -2.03
C LEU A 23 18.92 -17.51 -1.60
N PHE A 24 19.12 -18.40 -2.59
CA PHE A 24 19.66 -19.74 -2.41
C PHE A 24 21.14 -19.73 -2.76
N LEU A 25 22.00 -20.18 -1.85
CA LEU A 25 23.39 -20.51 -2.16
C LEU A 25 23.52 -22.03 -2.15
N GLU A 26 23.67 -22.65 -3.31
CA GLU A 26 23.95 -24.09 -3.40
C GLU A 26 25.33 -24.41 -2.80
N GLY A 27 25.35 -25.37 -1.86
CA GLY A 27 26.46 -26.29 -1.66
C GLY A 27 26.04 -27.66 -2.19
N TRP A 28 26.64 -28.12 -3.28
CA TRP A 28 26.32 -29.39 -3.94
C TRP A 28 26.52 -30.62 -3.05
N GLY A 29 25.49 -31.46 -2.99
CA GLY A 29 25.55 -32.89 -2.71
C GLY A 29 24.60 -33.61 -3.66
N SER A 30 25.07 -34.63 -4.36
CA SER A 30 24.36 -35.39 -5.40
C SER A 30 23.17 -36.19 -4.85
N GLY A 31 22.04 -35.52 -4.61
CA GLY A 31 20.76 -36.12 -4.21
C GLY A 31 19.60 -35.27 -4.71
N GLY A 32 18.60 -35.90 -5.34
CA GLY A 32 17.60 -35.24 -6.19
C GLY A 32 16.75 -34.17 -5.50
N PHE A 33 16.32 -33.19 -6.32
CA PHE A 33 15.32 -32.18 -5.98
C PHE A 33 13.94 -32.82 -5.78
N TRP A 34 13.55 -33.09 -4.54
CA TRP A 34 12.17 -33.49 -4.20
C TRP A 34 11.60 -32.83 -2.94
N GLU A 35 12.39 -32.05 -2.19
CA GLU A 35 11.92 -31.36 -0.98
C GLU A 35 11.84 -29.84 -1.20
N ASP A 36 10.79 -29.21 -0.68
CA ASP A 36 10.60 -27.76 -0.71
C ASP A 36 11.78 -27.11 0.02
N PRO A 37 12.59 -26.26 -0.63
CA PRO A 37 13.78 -25.71 0.00
C PRO A 37 13.44 -24.67 1.08
N LEU A 38 12.18 -24.25 1.18
CA LEU A 38 11.67 -23.44 2.30
C LEU A 38 11.09 -24.29 3.45
N GLN A 39 11.12 -25.63 3.32
CA GLN A 39 10.75 -26.54 4.40
C GLN A 39 11.60 -26.22 5.63
N HIS A 40 10.93 -26.01 6.77
CA HIS A 40 11.52 -25.55 8.04
C HIS A 40 11.93 -24.06 8.12
N THR A 41 11.55 -23.23 7.15
CA THR A 41 11.61 -21.76 7.25
C THR A 41 10.22 -21.18 7.58
N PRO A 42 10.13 -19.95 8.09
CA PRO A 42 8.86 -19.23 8.14
C PRO A 42 8.36 -18.83 6.73
N LEU A 43 9.14 -19.02 5.67
CA LEU A 43 8.75 -18.65 4.31
C LEU A 43 7.97 -19.79 3.65
N THR A 44 7.03 -19.47 2.78
CA THR A 44 6.25 -20.46 2.01
C THR A 44 6.04 -19.94 0.60
N LEU A 45 6.32 -20.79 -0.39
CA LEU A 45 5.94 -20.52 -1.77
C LEU A 45 4.42 -20.68 -1.94
N VAL A 46 3.80 -19.66 -2.50
CA VAL A 46 2.39 -19.64 -2.93
C VAL A 46 2.33 -19.27 -4.41
N GLU A 47 1.18 -19.45 -5.06
CA GLU A 47 1.01 -19.13 -6.48
C GLU A 47 1.41 -17.68 -6.81
N GLU A 48 1.15 -16.74 -5.90
CA GLU A 48 1.48 -15.33 -6.06
C GLU A 48 2.86 -14.90 -5.50
N GLY A 49 3.70 -15.85 -5.06
CA GLY A 49 5.07 -15.58 -4.59
C GLY A 49 5.42 -16.17 -3.24
N ILE A 50 5.90 -15.35 -2.29
CA ILE A 50 6.35 -15.80 -0.98
C ILE A 50 5.41 -15.27 0.09
N ARG A 51 5.05 -16.11 1.07
CA ARG A 51 4.37 -15.71 2.30
C ARG A 51 5.28 -15.97 3.49
N ILE A 52 5.19 -15.10 4.49
CA ILE A 52 5.83 -15.27 5.79
C ILE A 52 4.79 -15.78 6.77
N ARG A 53 5.00 -16.99 7.28
CA ARG A 53 4.24 -17.61 8.37
C ARG A 53 4.81 -17.17 9.72
N GLY A 54 3.93 -16.88 10.66
CA GLY A 54 4.32 -16.54 12.03
C GLY A 54 4.78 -15.08 12.17
N PRO A 55 5.60 -14.77 13.21
CA PRO A 55 6.11 -13.42 13.41
C PRO A 55 7.05 -13.02 12.27
N LEU A 56 7.17 -11.71 12.06
CA LEU A 56 8.20 -11.15 11.21
C LEU A 56 9.56 -11.68 11.64
N PRO A 57 10.44 -12.11 10.71
CA PRO A 57 11.81 -12.40 11.07
C PRO A 57 12.44 -11.13 11.63
N PRO A 58 13.31 -11.23 12.63
CA PRO A 58 13.92 -10.04 13.21
C PRO A 58 14.78 -9.36 12.14
N PHE A 59 14.50 -8.07 11.91
CA PHE A 59 15.34 -7.18 11.09
C PHE A 59 16.56 -6.70 11.93
N ASP A 60 17.21 -7.62 12.62
CA ASP A 60 18.23 -7.31 13.63
C ASP A 60 19.66 -7.37 13.10
N HIS A 61 19.85 -7.95 11.91
CA HIS A 61 21.15 -8.10 11.27
C HIS A 61 21.21 -7.45 9.89
N THR A 62 22.34 -6.84 9.57
CA THR A 62 22.60 -6.27 8.25
C THR A 62 23.89 -6.80 7.65
N GLU A 63 23.88 -7.07 6.35
CA GLU A 63 25.04 -7.46 5.55
C GLU A 63 25.13 -6.56 4.32
N GLN A 64 26.29 -5.94 4.11
CA GLN A 64 26.51 -5.04 2.98
C GLN A 64 25.42 -3.95 2.85
N GLY A 65 24.90 -3.46 3.99
CA GLY A 65 23.88 -2.42 4.04
C GLY A 65 22.44 -2.89 3.78
N LYS A 66 22.19 -4.19 3.70
CA LYS A 66 20.85 -4.78 3.59
C LYS A 66 20.49 -5.55 4.85
N TYR A 67 19.22 -5.49 5.27
CA TYR A 67 18.74 -6.42 6.30
C TYR A 67 18.74 -7.84 5.74
N VAL A 68 19.17 -8.80 6.56
CA VAL A 68 19.28 -10.21 6.17
C VAL A 68 18.86 -11.12 7.31
N SER A 69 18.09 -12.17 7.03
CA SER A 69 17.83 -13.28 7.95
C SER A 69 18.34 -14.58 7.34
N ARG A 70 19.18 -15.32 8.08
CA ARG A 70 19.70 -16.62 7.67
C ARG A 70 18.97 -17.73 8.43
N PHE A 71 18.55 -18.77 7.73
CA PHE A 71 17.85 -19.92 8.30
C PHE A 71 18.79 -21.14 8.42
N GLU A 72 18.46 -22.06 9.31
CA GLU A 72 19.30 -23.23 9.63
C GLU A 72 19.54 -24.15 8.43
N ASN A 73 18.62 -24.17 7.47
CA ASN A 73 18.71 -24.94 6.23
C ASN A 73 19.57 -24.26 5.14
N GLY A 74 20.27 -23.17 5.46
CA GLY A 74 21.14 -22.43 4.54
C GLY A 74 20.42 -21.39 3.68
N VAL A 75 19.08 -21.25 3.80
CA VAL A 75 18.33 -20.22 3.09
C VAL A 75 18.61 -18.85 3.69
N THR A 76 18.75 -17.84 2.83
CA THR A 76 18.96 -16.45 3.24
C THR A 76 17.88 -15.54 2.67
N ALA A 77 17.11 -14.89 3.55
CA ALA A 77 16.20 -13.80 3.19
C ALA A 77 16.94 -12.47 3.23
N VAL A 78 16.89 -11.71 2.15
CA VAL A 78 17.39 -10.34 2.02
C VAL A 78 16.20 -9.41 1.87
N TYR A 79 16.09 -8.38 2.71
CA TYR A 79 14.93 -7.50 2.66
C TYR A 79 15.10 -6.34 1.69
N THR A 80 13.99 -5.85 1.18
CA THR A 80 13.92 -4.69 0.26
C THR A 80 14.12 -3.35 0.97
N ILE A 81 14.06 -3.35 2.30
CA ILE A 81 14.22 -2.18 3.16
C ILE A 81 15.57 -1.49 2.91
N ASP A 82 15.49 -0.18 2.71
CA ASP A 82 16.61 0.75 2.71
C ASP A 82 16.97 1.10 4.17
N THR A 83 18.14 0.64 4.61
CA THR A 83 18.59 0.80 6.00
C THR A 83 18.78 2.27 6.39
N ALA A 84 19.19 3.14 5.46
CA ALA A 84 19.37 4.56 5.74
C ALA A 84 18.03 5.26 5.95
N LEU A 85 17.06 5.02 5.06
CA LEU A 85 15.70 5.57 5.17
C LEU A 85 14.96 5.05 6.41
N GLN A 86 15.03 3.75 6.66
CA GLN A 86 14.43 3.11 7.84
C GLN A 86 14.97 3.76 9.13
N ASN A 87 16.29 3.81 9.28
CA ASN A 87 16.93 4.38 10.47
C ASN A 87 16.66 5.89 10.62
N ALA A 88 16.67 6.65 9.52
CA ALA A 88 16.38 8.08 9.54
C ALA A 88 14.96 8.35 10.08
N MET A 89 13.96 7.60 9.58
CA MET A 89 12.57 7.75 9.99
C MET A 89 12.31 7.24 11.41
N GLU A 90 12.93 6.12 11.82
CA GLU A 90 12.87 5.65 13.20
C GLU A 90 13.45 6.68 14.18
N ASN A 91 14.62 7.24 13.87
CA ASN A 91 15.25 8.27 14.70
C ASN A 91 14.41 9.54 14.75
N TYR A 92 13.77 9.92 13.63
CA TYR A 92 12.84 11.04 13.59
C TYR A 92 11.65 10.81 14.53
N PHE A 93 10.97 9.67 14.44
CA PHE A 93 9.83 9.35 15.32
C PHE A 93 10.23 9.30 16.80
N LYS A 94 11.37 8.68 17.12
CA LYS A 94 11.94 8.63 18.48
C LYS A 94 12.26 10.03 19.01
N LYS A 95 12.93 10.87 18.21
CA LYS A 95 13.34 12.23 18.59
C LYS A 95 12.14 13.11 18.95
N TYR A 96 11.06 13.02 18.18
CA TYR A 96 9.87 13.85 18.39
C TYR A 96 8.82 13.20 19.30
N GLN A 97 9.09 12.00 19.84
CA GLN A 97 8.16 11.27 20.72
C GLN A 97 6.75 11.21 20.12
N VAL A 98 6.66 10.84 18.83
CA VAL A 98 5.39 10.80 18.10
C VAL A 98 4.38 9.90 18.85
N PRO A 99 3.18 10.38 19.24
CA PRO A 99 2.25 9.57 20.02
C PRO A 99 1.88 8.26 19.34
N TYR A 100 1.55 8.32 18.05
CA TYR A 100 1.38 7.19 17.15
C TYR A 100 1.82 7.62 15.75
N GLY A 101 2.67 6.83 15.10
CA GLY A 101 3.18 7.13 13.76
C GLY A 101 3.44 5.87 12.97
N VAL A 102 3.05 5.90 11.70
CA VAL A 102 3.41 4.90 10.70
C VAL A 102 4.00 5.64 9.51
N PHE A 103 5.10 5.12 8.99
CA PHE A 103 5.68 5.55 7.72
C PHE A 103 5.97 4.32 6.87
N VAL A 104 5.41 4.29 5.66
CA VAL A 104 5.68 3.25 4.67
C VAL A 104 6.17 3.94 3.40
N ALA A 105 7.33 3.52 2.91
CA ALA A 105 7.85 3.93 1.62
C ALA A 105 7.83 2.73 0.66
N MET A 106 7.43 2.97 -0.58
CA MET A 106 7.31 1.92 -1.60
C MET A 106 7.84 2.42 -2.94
N ASP A 107 8.54 1.56 -3.66
CA ASP A 107 8.87 1.78 -5.08
C ASP A 107 7.58 1.59 -5.91
N PRO A 108 7.08 2.63 -6.60
CA PRO A 108 5.82 2.54 -7.34
C PRO A 108 5.90 1.64 -8.58
N ASN A 109 7.10 1.41 -9.13
CA ASN A 109 7.26 0.58 -10.32
C ASN A 109 7.30 -0.91 -9.98
N THR A 110 7.82 -1.25 -8.80
CA THR A 110 8.06 -2.66 -8.42
C THR A 110 7.24 -3.12 -7.23
N GLY A 111 6.55 -2.23 -6.52
CA GLY A 111 5.83 -2.54 -5.28
C GLY A 111 6.73 -2.91 -4.10
N LYS A 112 8.05 -2.67 -4.19
CA LYS A 112 8.99 -3.01 -3.12
C LYS A 112 8.80 -2.05 -1.95
N VAL A 113 8.69 -2.56 -0.74
CA VAL A 113 8.67 -1.76 0.48
C VAL A 113 10.09 -1.36 0.84
N LEU A 114 10.39 -0.07 0.80
CA LEU A 114 11.71 0.48 1.08
C LEU A 114 11.87 0.88 2.55
N ALA A 115 10.77 1.15 3.24
CA ALA A 115 10.76 1.38 4.68
C ALA A 115 9.37 1.04 5.24
N SER A 116 9.32 0.51 6.45
CA SER A 116 8.11 0.31 7.22
C SER A 116 8.43 0.60 8.68
N VAL A 117 8.18 1.85 9.07
CA VAL A 117 8.46 2.35 10.42
C VAL A 117 7.15 2.51 11.16
N GLU A 118 7.10 1.97 12.37
CA GLU A 118 6.01 2.16 13.31
C GLU A 118 6.56 2.63 14.65
N TYR A 119 5.85 3.53 15.30
CA TYR A 119 6.27 4.09 16.58
C TYR A 119 5.06 4.55 17.39
N SER A 120 5.15 4.40 18.71
CA SER A 120 4.21 5.00 19.63
C SER A 120 4.90 5.36 20.95
N ALA A 121 4.96 6.65 21.26
CA ALA A 121 5.42 7.11 22.57
C ALA A 121 4.44 6.75 23.70
N VAL A 122 3.13 6.65 23.39
CA VAL A 122 2.10 6.42 24.40
C VAL A 122 1.78 4.94 24.62
N ASN A 123 2.07 4.07 23.65
CA ASN A 123 1.99 2.62 23.81
C ASN A 123 3.17 1.93 23.11
N PRO A 124 4.34 1.83 23.76
CA PRO A 124 5.53 1.19 23.18
C PRO A 124 5.38 -0.30 22.84
N LYS A 125 4.32 -0.96 23.34
CA LYS A 125 3.99 -2.36 23.01
C LYS A 125 3.04 -2.47 21.81
N ALA A 126 2.66 -1.36 21.19
CA ALA A 126 1.82 -1.37 20.01
C ALA A 126 2.63 -1.85 18.81
N GLU A 127 2.35 -3.07 18.36
CA GLU A 127 2.99 -3.68 17.21
C GLU A 127 2.05 -3.69 15.99
N ARG A 128 2.64 -3.76 14.80
CA ARG A 128 1.97 -3.97 13.53
C ARG A 128 0.97 -2.87 13.19
N LEU A 129 1.24 -1.63 13.59
CA LEU A 129 0.43 -0.46 13.27
C LEU A 129 0.27 -0.28 11.75
N ALA A 130 1.34 -0.52 10.99
CA ALA A 130 1.33 -0.42 9.52
C ALA A 130 0.43 -1.47 8.82
N PHE A 131 0.08 -2.54 9.53
CA PHE A 131 -0.68 -3.68 8.99
C PHE A 131 -2.18 -3.60 9.34
N ARG A 132 -2.60 -2.56 10.05
CA ARG A 132 -3.98 -2.36 10.52
C ARG A 132 -4.78 -1.50 9.55
N ALA A 133 -6.03 -1.88 9.33
CA ALA A 133 -6.99 -1.14 8.50
C ALA A 133 -7.88 -0.21 9.35
N THR A 134 -7.29 0.47 10.35
CA THR A 134 -8.04 1.23 11.36
C THR A 134 -8.07 2.74 11.12
N TYR A 135 -7.25 3.25 10.21
CA TYR A 135 -7.14 4.69 9.96
C TYR A 135 -8.10 5.10 8.82
N PRO A 136 -8.93 6.14 9.02
CA PRO A 136 -9.89 6.56 8.01
C PRO A 136 -9.20 7.14 6.78
N ALA A 137 -9.56 6.63 5.59
CA ALA A 137 -8.98 7.06 4.32
C ALA A 137 -9.69 8.27 3.67
N ALA A 138 -10.55 8.99 4.39
CA ALA A 138 -11.58 9.90 3.84
C ALA A 138 -11.14 10.73 2.63
N SER A 139 -10.20 11.67 2.77
CA SER A 139 -9.79 12.51 1.63
C SER A 139 -8.86 11.81 0.62
N ILE A 140 -8.19 10.73 1.02
CA ILE A 140 -7.40 9.90 0.10
C ILE A 140 -8.32 9.14 -0.85
N PHE A 141 -9.53 8.79 -0.40
CA PHE A 141 -10.53 8.09 -1.20
C PHE A 141 -10.99 8.87 -2.44
N LYS A 142 -10.86 10.20 -2.44
CA LYS A 142 -11.09 11.04 -3.62
C LYS A 142 -10.24 10.63 -4.83
N LEU A 143 -9.10 9.97 -4.63
CA LEU A 143 -8.34 9.37 -5.74
C LEU A 143 -9.13 8.28 -6.46
N VAL A 144 -9.86 7.44 -5.71
CA VAL A 144 -10.75 6.41 -6.26
C VAL A 144 -11.92 7.06 -7.00
N THR A 145 -12.59 8.04 -6.37
CA THR A 145 -13.69 8.79 -6.99
C THR A 145 -13.25 9.52 -8.26
N ALA A 146 -12.09 10.18 -8.25
CA ALA A 146 -11.54 10.86 -9.41
C ALA A 146 -11.18 9.87 -10.52
N SER A 147 -10.52 8.75 -10.19
CA SER A 147 -10.16 7.70 -11.16
C SER A 147 -11.39 7.14 -11.84
N ALA A 148 -12.45 6.84 -11.06
CA ALA A 148 -13.73 6.41 -11.59
C ALA A 148 -14.33 7.43 -12.55
N ALA A 149 -14.44 8.70 -12.14
CA ALA A 149 -15.05 9.73 -12.99
C ALA A 149 -14.25 9.99 -14.29
N LEU A 150 -12.92 9.89 -14.24
CA LEU A 150 -12.03 10.08 -15.39
C LEU A 150 -12.11 8.89 -16.36
N GLU A 151 -11.98 7.66 -15.88
CA GLU A 151 -12.00 6.45 -16.72
C GLU A 151 -13.40 6.20 -17.33
N GLU A 152 -14.47 6.52 -16.61
CA GLU A 152 -15.86 6.52 -17.12
C GLU A 152 -16.14 7.69 -18.10
N LYS A 153 -15.12 8.51 -18.42
CA LYS A 153 -15.18 9.65 -19.34
C LYS A 153 -16.22 10.69 -18.95
N LYS A 154 -16.53 10.80 -17.65
CA LYS A 154 -17.55 11.74 -17.11
C LYS A 154 -16.96 13.12 -16.85
N VAL A 155 -15.68 13.17 -16.50
CA VAL A 155 -14.94 14.41 -16.26
C VAL A 155 -13.56 14.37 -16.93
N ARG A 156 -12.94 15.54 -17.03
CA ARG A 156 -11.52 15.76 -17.31
C ARG A 156 -10.92 16.57 -16.14
N PRO A 157 -9.59 16.64 -15.98
CA PRO A 157 -8.97 17.45 -14.94
C PRO A 157 -9.45 18.92 -14.94
N GLU A 158 -9.75 19.47 -16.13
CA GLU A 158 -10.21 20.84 -16.35
C GLU A 158 -11.74 21.01 -16.21
N THR A 159 -12.50 19.93 -16.04
CA THR A 159 -13.96 20.01 -15.88
C THR A 159 -14.29 20.89 -14.67
N GLU A 160 -15.04 21.97 -14.92
CA GLU A 160 -15.46 22.88 -13.86
C GLU A 160 -16.65 22.31 -13.07
N ILE A 161 -16.52 22.28 -11.75
CA ILE A 161 -17.59 21.97 -10.81
C ILE A 161 -18.08 23.27 -10.19
N THR A 162 -19.35 23.59 -10.45
CA THR A 162 -20.03 24.71 -9.79
C THR A 162 -20.51 24.29 -8.41
N PHE A 163 -20.25 25.11 -7.40
CA PHE A 163 -20.64 24.83 -6.03
C PHE A 163 -20.90 26.11 -5.23
N HIS A 164 -21.34 25.95 -3.99
CA HIS A 164 -21.53 27.04 -3.04
C HIS A 164 -21.13 26.64 -1.61
N GLY A 165 -20.74 27.63 -0.82
CA GLY A 165 -20.32 27.43 0.56
C GLY A 165 -18.82 27.16 0.68
N GLY A 166 -18.41 26.59 1.81
CA GLY A 166 -17.00 26.26 2.06
C GLY A 166 -16.57 24.97 1.35
N LEU A 167 -15.26 24.80 1.15
CA LEU A 167 -14.70 23.61 0.49
C LEU A 167 -14.90 22.33 1.31
N TYR A 168 -14.84 22.43 2.64
CA TYR A 168 -14.69 21.26 3.52
C TYR A 168 -15.98 20.84 4.22
N ARG A 169 -16.87 21.78 4.55
CA ARG A 169 -18.11 21.45 5.27
C ARG A 169 -19.11 20.85 4.30
N LEU A 170 -19.43 19.59 4.51
CA LEU A 170 -20.32 18.82 3.65
C LEU A 170 -21.66 18.55 4.34
N GLY A 171 -22.75 18.69 3.60
CA GLY A 171 -24.09 18.37 4.06
C GLY A 171 -25.10 18.45 2.91
N PRO A 172 -26.37 18.04 3.14
CA PRO A 172 -27.39 17.95 2.09
C PRO A 172 -27.57 19.25 1.30
N LYS A 173 -27.47 20.40 1.97
CA LYS A 173 -27.62 21.70 1.34
C LYS A 173 -26.49 22.04 0.36
N ASN A 174 -25.32 21.40 0.48
CA ASN A 174 -24.11 21.71 -0.28
C ASN A 174 -23.89 20.78 -1.49
N TRP A 175 -24.21 19.49 -1.36
CA TRP A 175 -24.00 18.52 -2.44
C TRP A 175 -25.14 18.48 -3.46
N VAL A 176 -26.34 18.96 -3.09
CA VAL A 176 -27.45 19.14 -4.05
C VAL A 176 -27.16 20.31 -4.97
N ASP A 177 -27.46 20.15 -6.26
CA ASP A 177 -27.30 21.21 -7.25
C ASP A 177 -28.29 22.35 -7.03
N ASN A 178 -27.76 23.58 -7.02
CA ASN A 178 -28.55 24.77 -6.81
C ASN A 178 -28.04 25.91 -7.68
N PRO A 179 -28.54 26.08 -8.91
CA PRO A 179 -28.07 27.12 -9.85
C PRO A 179 -28.16 28.56 -9.31
N LYS A 180 -29.05 28.81 -8.33
CA LYS A 180 -29.16 30.13 -7.68
C LYS A 180 -27.99 30.39 -6.73
N ARG A 181 -27.44 29.35 -6.09
CA ARG A 181 -26.37 29.45 -5.09
C ARG A 181 -24.99 29.06 -5.63
N ASP A 182 -24.93 28.10 -6.56
CA ASP A 182 -23.71 27.52 -7.15
C ASP A 182 -23.01 28.54 -8.06
N LYS A 183 -22.41 29.57 -7.45
CA LYS A 183 -21.72 30.67 -8.14
C LYS A 183 -20.20 30.53 -8.13
N GLN A 184 -19.66 29.65 -7.28
CA GLN A 184 -18.23 29.36 -7.24
C GLN A 184 -17.92 28.24 -8.23
N LYS A 185 -16.71 28.24 -8.75
CA LYS A 185 -16.20 27.23 -9.68
C LYS A 185 -14.85 26.71 -9.22
N ILE A 186 -14.61 25.44 -9.45
CA ILE A 186 -13.32 24.79 -9.21
C ILE A 186 -13.15 23.66 -10.22
N SER A 187 -11.96 23.51 -10.80
CA SER A 187 -11.69 22.37 -11.67
C SER A 187 -11.61 21.07 -10.86
N VAL A 188 -11.81 19.90 -11.48
CA VAL A 188 -11.61 18.61 -10.80
C VAL A 188 -10.18 18.47 -10.25
N ALA A 189 -9.18 18.91 -11.02
CA ALA A 189 -7.77 18.90 -10.60
C ALA A 189 -7.55 19.78 -9.36
N GLU A 190 -8.07 21.01 -9.37
CA GLU A 190 -7.93 21.93 -8.24
C GLU A 190 -8.75 21.46 -7.03
N ALA A 191 -9.92 20.85 -7.26
CA ALA A 191 -10.73 20.26 -6.21
C ALA A 191 -9.99 19.13 -5.49
N LEU A 192 -9.24 18.29 -6.23
CA LEU A 192 -8.42 17.24 -5.64
C LEU A 192 -7.25 17.87 -4.87
N ALA A 193 -6.54 18.82 -5.47
CA ALA A 193 -5.40 19.51 -4.85
C ALA A 193 -5.76 20.27 -3.56
N LYS A 194 -6.96 20.86 -3.52
CA LYS A 194 -7.50 21.57 -2.34
C LYS A 194 -8.38 20.69 -1.45
N SER A 195 -8.49 19.39 -1.75
CA SER A 195 -9.33 18.43 -1.04
C SER A 195 -10.79 18.92 -0.82
N CYS A 196 -11.39 19.53 -1.84
CA CYS A 196 -12.74 20.09 -1.78
C CYS A 196 -13.80 18.98 -1.68
N ASN A 197 -14.40 18.82 -0.50
CA ASN A 197 -15.45 17.84 -0.23
C ASN A 197 -16.71 18.09 -1.07
N VAL A 198 -17.13 19.36 -1.20
CA VAL A 198 -18.38 19.70 -1.90
C VAL A 198 -18.30 19.38 -3.40
N ALA A 199 -17.15 19.65 -4.02
CA ALA A 199 -16.95 19.35 -5.43
C ALA A 199 -16.94 17.83 -5.67
N PHE A 200 -16.25 17.05 -4.82
CA PHE A 200 -16.21 15.59 -4.95
C PHE A 200 -17.56 14.92 -4.67
N ALA A 201 -18.33 15.44 -3.72
CA ALA A 201 -19.70 14.99 -3.51
C ALA A 201 -20.57 15.20 -4.77
N LYS A 202 -20.46 16.36 -5.42
CA LYS A 202 -21.15 16.63 -6.69
C LYS A 202 -20.65 15.74 -7.82
N VAL A 203 -19.34 15.45 -7.89
CA VAL A 203 -18.78 14.52 -8.88
C VAL A 203 -19.39 13.13 -8.71
N ALA A 204 -19.38 12.60 -7.50
CA ALA A 204 -19.94 11.29 -7.19
C ALA A 204 -21.44 11.22 -7.50
N LEU A 205 -22.22 12.17 -7.00
CA LEU A 205 -23.68 12.20 -7.17
C LEU A 205 -24.14 12.39 -8.62
N ARG A 206 -23.42 13.18 -9.42
CA ARG A 206 -23.84 13.47 -10.80
C ARG A 206 -23.50 12.35 -11.77
N TRP A 207 -22.39 11.64 -11.54
CA TRP A 207 -21.76 10.85 -12.59
C TRP A 207 -21.42 9.42 -12.21
N LEU A 208 -21.44 9.09 -10.93
CA LEU A 208 -21.08 7.78 -10.42
C LEU A 208 -22.26 7.15 -9.66
N ASN A 209 -22.10 5.88 -9.35
CA ASN A 209 -23.02 5.13 -8.50
C ASN A 209 -22.22 4.18 -7.59
N ALA A 210 -22.88 3.59 -6.60
CA ALA A 210 -22.22 2.76 -5.60
C ALA A 210 -21.53 1.53 -6.23
N PRO A 211 -22.15 0.77 -7.15
CA PRO A 211 -21.46 -0.31 -7.85
C PRO A 211 -20.17 0.11 -8.57
N THR A 212 -20.18 1.24 -9.29
CA THR A 212 -18.99 1.77 -9.95
C THR A 212 -17.91 2.11 -8.91
N LEU A 213 -18.23 2.87 -7.87
CA LEU A 213 -17.26 3.24 -6.85
C LEU A 213 -16.68 2.04 -6.10
N LEU A 214 -17.50 1.04 -5.78
CA LEU A 214 -17.05 -0.22 -5.17
C LEU A 214 -16.11 -0.99 -6.10
N SER A 215 -16.42 -1.06 -7.40
CA SER A 215 -15.56 -1.71 -8.39
C SER A 215 -14.20 -1.03 -8.50
N TYR A 216 -14.15 0.30 -8.53
CA TYR A 216 -12.88 1.03 -8.53
C TYR A 216 -12.13 0.85 -7.21
N ALA A 217 -12.82 0.86 -6.08
CA ALA A 217 -12.17 0.62 -4.79
C ALA A 217 -11.50 -0.76 -4.71
N GLU A 218 -12.16 -1.79 -5.24
CA GLU A 218 -11.56 -3.13 -5.38
C GLU A 218 -10.31 -3.13 -6.26
N ARG A 219 -10.28 -2.34 -7.34
CA ARG A 219 -9.07 -2.16 -8.18
C ARG A 219 -7.93 -1.48 -7.40
N PHE A 220 -8.27 -0.63 -6.44
CA PHE A 220 -7.35 -0.04 -5.45
C PHE A 220 -7.12 -0.94 -4.21
N GLN A 221 -7.51 -2.22 -4.26
CA GLN A 221 -7.34 -3.23 -3.19
C GLN A 221 -8.16 -3.00 -1.90
N PHE A 222 -9.18 -2.13 -1.93
CA PHE A 222 -10.19 -2.14 -0.88
C PHE A 222 -11.09 -3.38 -1.00
N ASN A 223 -11.64 -3.83 0.12
CA ASN A 223 -12.50 -5.01 0.25
C ASN A 223 -11.87 -6.33 -0.25
N ARG A 224 -10.55 -6.34 -0.49
CA ARG A 224 -9.80 -7.49 -0.97
C ARG A 224 -8.56 -7.74 -0.09
N PRO A 225 -8.13 -9.00 0.05
CA PRO A 225 -6.81 -9.29 0.58
C PRO A 225 -5.73 -8.65 -0.29
N ILE A 226 -4.77 -7.97 0.32
CA ILE A 226 -3.61 -7.44 -0.39
C ILE A 226 -2.61 -8.60 -0.59
N PRO A 227 -2.15 -8.86 -1.83
CA PRO A 227 -1.16 -9.89 -2.11
C PRO A 227 0.23 -9.42 -1.65
N PHE A 228 0.48 -9.53 -0.35
CA PHE A 228 1.70 -9.10 0.33
C PHE A 228 2.30 -10.26 1.13
N GLU A 229 3.62 -10.32 1.29
CA GLU A 229 4.24 -11.48 1.94
C GLU A 229 3.79 -11.65 3.40
N LEU A 230 3.41 -10.54 4.05
CA LEU A 230 2.86 -10.55 5.40
C LEU A 230 1.34 -10.39 5.42
N PRO A 231 0.65 -10.96 6.42
CA PRO A 231 -0.77 -10.72 6.59
C PRO A 231 -1.02 -9.27 6.99
N VAL A 232 -1.81 -8.57 6.18
CA VAL A 232 -2.33 -7.22 6.46
C VAL A 232 -3.84 -7.30 6.58
N GLN A 233 -4.43 -6.43 7.41
CA GLN A 233 -5.88 -6.32 7.48
C GLN A 233 -6.44 -5.77 6.17
N VAL A 234 -7.60 -6.28 5.76
CA VAL A 234 -8.32 -5.79 4.58
C VAL A 234 -8.83 -4.37 4.86
N SER A 235 -8.42 -3.42 4.01
CA SER A 235 -9.00 -2.08 3.98
C SER A 235 -10.45 -2.18 3.54
N ARG A 236 -11.38 -1.83 4.43
CA ARG A 236 -12.81 -1.91 4.13
C ARG A 236 -13.34 -0.61 3.60
N MET A 237 -14.27 -0.73 2.66
CA MET A 237 -15.07 0.36 2.16
C MET A 237 -16.50 -0.12 1.99
N GLU A 238 -17.41 0.65 2.57
CA GLU A 238 -18.85 0.43 2.46
C GLU A 238 -19.47 1.72 1.95
N ILE A 239 -20.25 1.64 0.87
CA ILE A 239 -21.08 2.76 0.40
C ILE A 239 -22.53 2.38 0.63
N ASP A 240 -23.24 3.20 1.40
CA ASP A 240 -24.71 3.17 1.37
C ASP A 240 -25.20 3.72 0.02
N GLN A 241 -26.26 3.14 -0.55
CA GLN A 241 -26.75 3.57 -1.86
C GLN A 241 -27.53 4.90 -1.82
N SER A 242 -27.59 5.58 -0.68
CA SER A 242 -28.23 6.90 -0.58
C SER A 242 -27.33 7.98 -1.16
N GLU A 243 -27.92 9.16 -1.42
CA GLU A 243 -27.14 10.34 -1.80
C GLU A 243 -26.05 10.66 -0.77
N ARG A 244 -26.30 10.40 0.52
CA ARG A 244 -25.30 10.65 1.56
C ARG A 244 -24.11 9.71 1.42
N GLY A 245 -24.33 8.42 1.17
CA GLY A 245 -23.25 7.45 1.00
C GLY A 245 -22.36 7.81 -0.18
N LEU A 246 -22.96 8.17 -1.31
CA LEU A 246 -22.23 8.63 -2.50
C LEU A 246 -21.53 9.97 -2.28
N ALA A 247 -22.16 10.92 -1.60
CA ALA A 247 -21.55 12.23 -1.36
C ALA A 247 -20.32 12.19 -0.44
N MET A 248 -20.21 11.15 0.40
CA MET A 248 -19.15 11.01 1.40
C MET A 248 -17.90 10.30 0.86
N THR A 249 -17.87 9.94 -0.43
CA THR A 249 -16.72 9.30 -1.11
C THR A 249 -15.72 10.32 -1.66
#